data_AF-A0A6L2NAZ8-F1
#
_entry.id   AF-A0A6L2NAZ8-F1
#
_cell.length_a   1.000
_cell.length_b   1.000
_cell.length_c   1.000
_cell.angle_alpha   90.00
_cell.angle_beta   90.00
_cell.angle_gamma   90.00
#
_symmetry.space_group_name_H-M   'P 1'
#
loop_
_entity.id
_entity.type
_entity.pdbx_description
1 polymer ?
#
loop_
_entity_poly.entity_id
_entity_poly.type
_entity_poly.pdbx_seq_one_letter_code
_entity_poly.pdbx_strand_id
1 'polypeptide(L)'
;MAKNQIAVTIFTQLLVISITTLLLYWLIKLRGGFAFTSDDKMKIFNLHPLLMVVGFIVFSGEAMITYKAIPAMRPTLKIIHLIFHTIALASGILGVYVVFKYHNERSIPHMYSLHSWIGLSTICLFGLQMLVGIATFLFPGAESTTRERIAPWHVFFGVVIFSMAILSAETGLTEKFIFQKLQKGHEALMVNFIGLLVLLFGIVVGLTACYNSQISQLLAFVMAGERSSYRMSAFPVTILGHLLVVSITTLLLVWLLKLREGFAFTSEMKIKIFNLHPLLTVLGFVVFSGEAILTYKAIPAARPSLKIIHLVYHLIALVTGILGIYAVFKFHDEIHISHMNTIHSWIGLSTICLFGLQFIVGLTTFLFPGAESATRARIAPWHILFGVIIFFMATVSVETGITEKFMFQHLGKVPEALVINFIGLLILLFGVTVGLSVVFPLRRK
;
A
#
# COMPACT_ATOMS: atom_id res chain seq x y z
N MET A 1 10.20 -23.09 16.94
CA MET A 1 9.41 -21.87 16.67
C MET A 1 10.15 -20.58 17.03
N ALA A 2 10.89 -20.52 18.15
CA ALA A 2 11.60 -19.33 18.62
C ALA A 2 12.68 -18.77 17.65
N LYS A 3 13.46 -19.61 16.98
CA LYS A 3 14.57 -19.16 16.11
C LYS A 3 14.11 -18.28 14.93
N ASN A 4 12.99 -18.62 14.30
CA ASN A 4 12.46 -17.84 13.18
C ASN A 4 11.87 -16.50 13.63
N GLN A 5 11.25 -16.45 14.82
CA GLN A 5 10.74 -15.20 15.38
C GLN A 5 11.88 -14.26 15.76
N ILE A 6 12.96 -14.77 16.35
CA ILE A 6 14.16 -13.99 16.67
C ILE A 6 14.77 -13.40 15.38
N ALA A 7 14.91 -14.21 14.32
CA ALA A 7 15.47 -13.73 13.05
C ALA A 7 14.62 -12.60 12.42
N VAL A 8 13.30 -12.76 12.42
CA VAL A 8 12.37 -11.72 11.91
C VAL A 8 12.48 -10.45 12.76
N THR A 9 12.49 -10.56 14.08
CA THR A 9 12.63 -9.40 14.96
C THR A 9 13.96 -8.68 14.73
N ILE A 10 15.09 -9.40 14.66
CA ILE A 10 16.41 -8.80 14.37
C ILE A 10 16.37 -8.07 13.03
N PHE A 11 15.82 -8.70 11.99
CA PHE A 11 15.69 -8.08 10.67
C PHE A 11 14.85 -6.80 10.72
N THR A 12 13.71 -6.82 11.43
CA THR A 12 12.88 -5.63 11.62
C THR A 12 13.65 -4.50 12.33
N GLN A 13 14.41 -4.81 13.38
CA GLN A 13 15.20 -3.79 14.08
C GLN A 13 16.32 -3.19 13.19
N LEU A 14 16.96 -4.01 12.35
CA LEU A 14 17.93 -3.51 11.37
C LEU A 14 17.30 -2.56 10.35
N LEU A 15 16.06 -2.84 9.92
CA LEU A 15 15.31 -1.91 9.06
C LEU A 15 15.00 -0.61 9.80
N VAL A 16 14.52 -0.66 11.05
CA VAL A 16 14.24 0.54 11.86
C VAL A 16 15.48 1.41 12.03
N ILE A 17 16.62 0.81 12.37
CA ILE A 17 17.90 1.51 12.48
C ILE A 17 18.27 2.17 11.14
N SER A 18 18.19 1.41 10.04
CA SER A 18 18.54 1.90 8.71
C SER A 18 17.66 3.07 8.27
N ILE A 19 16.33 2.96 8.43
CA ILE A 19 15.35 4.02 8.12
C ILE A 19 15.66 5.27 8.94
N THR A 20 15.84 5.10 10.25
CA THR A 20 16.05 6.23 11.17
C THR A 20 17.36 6.95 10.87
N THR A 21 18.45 6.20 10.66
CA THR A 21 19.76 6.77 10.35
C THR A 21 19.75 7.51 9.02
N LEU A 22 19.20 6.92 7.95
CA LEU A 22 19.16 7.57 6.64
C LEU A 22 18.24 8.81 6.65
N LEU A 23 17.08 8.73 7.30
CA LEU A 23 16.16 9.86 7.42
C LEU A 23 16.78 11.01 8.21
N LEU A 24 17.41 10.73 9.36
CA LEU A 24 18.09 11.75 10.15
C LEU A 24 19.28 12.35 9.39
N TYR A 25 20.05 11.52 8.67
CA TYR A 25 21.13 12.02 7.83
C TYR A 25 20.59 12.97 6.75
N TRP A 26 19.54 12.57 6.03
CA TRP A 26 18.90 13.43 5.03
C TRP A 26 18.44 14.75 5.66
N LEU A 27 17.65 14.70 6.75
CA LEU A 27 17.08 15.90 7.34
C LEU A 27 18.13 16.83 7.98
N ILE A 28 19.14 16.29 8.65
CA ILE A 28 20.15 17.09 9.36
C ILE A 28 21.23 17.58 8.40
N LYS A 29 21.81 16.68 7.60
CA LYS A 29 22.98 17.01 6.77
C LYS A 29 22.62 17.60 5.42
N LEU A 30 21.53 17.14 4.80
CA LEU A 30 21.14 17.60 3.46
C LEU A 30 20.04 18.67 3.50
N ARG A 31 19.18 18.68 4.54
CA ARG A 31 18.05 19.61 4.64
C ARG A 31 18.22 20.75 5.66
N GLY A 32 19.38 20.87 6.30
CA GLY A 32 19.68 21.98 7.22
C GLY A 32 19.02 21.88 8.60
N GLY A 33 18.55 20.69 8.98
CA GLY A 33 17.93 20.40 10.27
C GLY A 33 16.42 20.64 10.29
N PHE A 34 15.84 20.62 11.49
CA PHE A 34 14.40 20.78 11.72
C PHE A 34 14.16 21.61 12.98
N ALA A 35 13.09 22.41 12.99
CA ALA A 35 12.75 23.31 14.08
C ALA A 35 11.25 23.64 14.10
N PHE A 36 10.64 23.79 15.28
CA PHE A 36 9.23 24.18 15.39
C PHE A 36 8.98 25.62 14.94
N THR A 37 9.99 26.49 15.04
CA THR A 37 9.99 27.88 14.60
C THR A 37 11.33 28.18 13.93
N SER A 38 11.29 28.82 12.77
CA SER A 38 12.48 29.27 12.04
C SER A 38 12.09 30.29 10.98
N ASP A 39 13.03 31.14 10.59
CA ASP A 39 12.88 32.00 9.39
C ASP A 39 12.93 31.14 8.12
N ASP A 40 13.81 30.12 8.10
CA ASP A 40 13.77 29.09 7.08
C ASP A 40 12.63 28.10 7.36
N LYS A 41 11.47 28.38 6.76
CA LYS A 41 10.27 27.55 6.95
C LYS A 41 10.46 26.10 6.49
N MET A 42 11.48 25.78 5.69
CA MET A 42 11.76 24.39 5.34
C MET A 42 12.14 23.55 6.56
N LYS A 43 12.77 24.14 7.58
CA LYS A 43 13.07 23.47 8.84
C LYS A 43 11.81 23.10 9.63
N ILE A 44 10.74 23.88 9.49
CA ILE A 44 9.42 23.54 10.03
C ILE A 44 8.88 22.32 9.28
N PHE A 45 8.89 22.34 7.95
CA PHE A 45 8.43 21.19 7.16
C PHE A 45 9.25 19.92 7.46
N ASN A 46 10.57 20.01 7.68
CA ASN A 46 11.42 18.85 7.94
C ASN A 46 11.04 18.06 9.21
N LEU A 47 10.28 18.65 10.15
CA LEU A 47 9.68 17.92 11.27
C LEU A 47 8.61 16.92 10.79
N HIS A 48 7.88 17.21 9.72
CA HIS A 48 6.80 16.36 9.21
C HIS A 48 7.30 14.94 8.83
N PRO A 49 8.28 14.75 7.92
CA PRO A 49 8.76 13.41 7.59
C PRO A 49 9.40 12.69 8.77
N LEU A 50 10.06 13.41 9.70
CA LEU A 50 10.59 12.83 10.93
C LEU A 50 9.47 12.24 11.81
N LEU A 51 8.44 13.05 12.08
CA LEU A 51 7.31 12.67 12.91
C LEU A 51 6.45 11.58 12.25
N MET A 52 6.32 11.60 10.93
CA MET A 52 5.53 10.60 10.19
C MET A 52 6.26 9.26 10.05
N VAL A 53 7.54 9.27 9.69
CA VAL A 53 8.28 8.01 9.46
C VAL A 53 8.74 7.40 10.77
N VAL A 54 9.47 8.15 11.61
CA VAL A 54 10.00 7.62 12.87
C VAL A 54 8.93 7.65 13.95
N GLY A 55 8.25 8.78 14.11
CA GLY A 55 7.25 8.94 15.17
C GLY A 55 6.00 8.09 14.97
N PHE A 56 5.43 8.04 13.76
CA PHE A 56 4.17 7.34 13.49
C PHE A 56 4.40 5.93 12.92
N ILE A 57 5.09 5.78 11.79
CA ILE A 57 5.23 4.48 11.10
C ILE A 57 6.09 3.49 11.90
N VAL A 58 7.29 3.88 12.35
CA VAL A 58 8.16 2.96 13.10
C VAL A 58 7.49 2.51 14.42
N PHE A 59 7.00 3.44 15.24
CA PHE A 59 6.34 3.06 16.50
C PHE A 59 5.07 2.25 16.29
N SER A 60 4.25 2.56 15.28
CA SER A 60 3.06 1.74 14.99
C SER A 60 3.44 0.35 14.50
N GLY A 61 4.50 0.21 13.71
CA GLY A 61 5.00 -1.08 13.26
C GLY A 61 5.55 -1.94 14.41
N GLU A 62 6.33 -1.33 15.29
CA GLU A 62 6.81 -1.97 16.52
C GLU A 62 5.64 -2.42 17.40
N ALA A 63 4.62 -1.58 17.57
CA ALA A 63 3.41 -1.91 18.32
C ALA A 63 2.68 -3.15 17.76
N MET A 64 2.60 -3.28 16.44
CA MET A 64 1.95 -4.40 15.77
C MET A 64 2.70 -5.73 15.95
N ILE A 65 4.02 -5.70 16.09
CA ILE A 65 4.85 -6.91 16.28
C ILE A 65 5.16 -7.21 17.75
N THR A 66 4.84 -6.32 18.69
CA THR A 66 5.09 -6.45 20.14
C THR A 66 4.81 -7.85 20.68
N TYR A 67 3.66 -8.44 20.36
CA TYR A 67 3.25 -9.76 20.85
C TYR A 67 4.10 -10.94 20.35
N LYS A 68 4.95 -10.71 19.35
CA LYS A 68 5.87 -11.70 18.75
C LYS A 68 7.33 -11.37 19.02
N ALA A 69 7.64 -10.08 19.20
CA ALA A 69 8.99 -9.59 19.39
C ALA A 69 9.46 -9.63 20.84
N ILE A 70 8.56 -9.39 21.81
CA ILE A 70 8.93 -9.21 23.21
C ILE A 70 8.50 -10.44 24.04
N PRO A 71 9.42 -11.11 24.76
CA PRO A 71 9.09 -12.24 25.63
C PRO A 71 8.55 -11.74 26.99
N ALA A 72 7.36 -11.16 27.00
CA ALA A 72 6.69 -10.66 28.21
C ALA A 72 5.27 -11.25 28.39
N MET A 73 4.70 -11.09 29.58
CA MET A 73 3.33 -11.52 29.86
C MET A 73 2.31 -10.69 29.06
N ARG A 74 1.18 -11.29 28.68
CA ARG A 74 0.16 -10.62 27.85
C ARG A 74 -0.35 -9.28 28.39
N PRO A 75 -0.59 -9.07 29.70
CA PRO A 75 -0.98 -7.76 30.22
C PRO A 75 0.07 -6.68 29.95
N THR A 76 1.35 -7.02 30.13
CA THR A 76 2.48 -6.14 29.82
C THR A 76 2.54 -5.81 28.32
N LEU A 77 2.38 -6.82 27.46
CA LEU A 77 2.37 -6.63 26.00
C LEU A 77 1.22 -5.73 25.53
N LYS A 78 0.03 -5.84 26.15
CA LYS A 78 -1.10 -4.94 25.89
C LYS A 78 -0.77 -3.48 26.21
N ILE A 79 -0.12 -3.25 27.35
CA ILE A 79 0.29 -1.89 27.76
C ILE A 79 1.36 -1.35 26.81
N ILE A 80 2.38 -2.15 26.46
CA ILE A 80 3.43 -1.74 25.50
C ILE A 80 2.80 -1.40 24.14
N HIS A 81 1.92 -2.26 23.62
CA HIS A 81 1.18 -2.02 22.37
C HIS A 81 0.40 -0.71 22.41
N LEU A 82 -0.30 -0.42 23.52
CA LEU A 82 -1.00 0.85 23.69
C LEU A 82 -0.06 2.04 23.75
N ILE A 83 1.04 1.96 24.52
CA ILE A 83 2.00 3.06 24.66
C ILE A 83 2.60 3.41 23.31
N PHE A 84 3.06 2.41 22.54
CA PHE A 84 3.65 2.65 21.22
C PHE A 84 2.63 3.22 20.23
N HIS A 85 1.39 2.72 20.19
CA HIS A 85 0.35 3.33 19.35
C HIS A 85 -0.04 4.74 19.82
N THR A 86 0.04 5.05 21.11
CA THR A 86 -0.19 6.40 21.64
C THR A 86 0.91 7.37 21.21
N ILE A 87 2.18 6.96 21.31
CA ILE A 87 3.34 7.72 20.79
C ILE A 87 3.18 7.94 19.28
N ALA A 88 2.77 6.90 18.55
CA ALA A 88 2.52 7.00 17.12
C ALA A 88 1.44 8.03 16.82
N LEU A 89 0.26 7.92 17.44
CA LEU A 89 -0.84 8.85 17.20
C LEU A 89 -0.47 10.30 17.57
N ALA A 90 0.20 10.51 18.70
CA ALA A 90 0.67 11.83 19.11
C ALA A 90 1.64 12.43 18.07
N SER A 91 2.59 11.62 17.58
CA SER A 91 3.52 12.03 16.53
C SER A 91 2.81 12.33 15.20
N GLY A 92 1.82 11.52 14.82
CA GLY A 92 0.99 11.74 13.64
C GLY A 92 0.20 13.05 13.71
N ILE A 93 -0.47 13.32 14.83
CA ILE A 93 -1.19 14.58 15.07
C ILE A 93 -0.22 15.76 15.00
N LEU A 94 0.94 15.67 15.64
CA LEU A 94 1.95 16.73 15.63
C LEU A 94 2.51 16.96 14.23
N GLY A 95 2.75 15.91 13.45
CA GLY A 95 3.24 16.03 12.08
C GLY A 95 2.19 16.62 11.13
N VAL A 96 0.89 16.34 11.33
CA VAL A 96 -0.19 17.05 10.61
C VAL A 96 -0.21 18.52 11.02
N TYR A 97 -0.16 18.83 12.31
CA TYR A 97 -0.10 20.21 12.79
C TYR A 97 1.04 21.00 12.15
N VAL A 98 2.25 20.42 12.12
CA VAL A 98 3.44 21.05 11.54
C VAL A 98 3.26 21.36 10.05
N VAL A 99 2.69 20.45 9.26
CA VAL A 99 2.52 20.72 7.82
C VAL A 99 1.45 21.78 7.56
N PHE A 100 0.39 21.84 8.37
CA PHE A 100 -0.60 22.92 8.31
C PHE A 100 0.03 24.26 8.71
N LYS A 101 0.83 24.30 9.77
CA LYS A 101 1.61 25.48 10.14
C LYS A 101 2.51 25.94 9.00
N TYR A 102 3.27 25.03 8.40
CA TYR A 102 4.14 25.35 7.26
C TYR A 102 3.36 25.92 6.06
N HIS A 103 2.22 25.32 5.73
CA HIS A 103 1.35 25.81 4.65
C HIS A 103 0.81 27.23 4.95
N ASN A 104 0.38 27.50 6.18
CA ASN A 104 -0.06 28.84 6.59
C ASN A 104 1.07 29.86 6.46
N GLU A 105 2.27 29.52 6.93
CA GLU A 105 3.43 30.42 6.87
C GLU A 105 3.99 30.61 5.44
N ARG A 106 3.58 29.77 4.48
CA ARG A 106 3.97 29.86 3.06
C ARG A 106 2.80 30.20 2.12
N SER A 107 1.62 30.45 2.65
CA SER A 107 0.38 30.67 1.88
C SER A 107 0.09 29.56 0.85
N ILE A 108 0.39 28.29 1.21
CA ILE A 108 0.13 27.12 0.38
C ILE A 108 -1.27 26.59 0.72
N PRO A 109 -2.14 26.31 -0.27
CA PRO A 109 -3.44 25.70 0.00
C PRO A 109 -3.30 24.33 0.70
N HIS A 110 -4.14 24.06 1.70
CA HIS A 110 -4.21 22.73 2.31
C HIS A 110 -5.01 21.74 1.46
N MET A 111 -4.76 20.45 1.70
CA MET A 111 -5.62 19.32 1.31
C MET A 111 -5.95 19.27 -0.19
N TYR A 112 -4.97 19.51 -1.05
CA TYR A 112 -5.17 19.49 -2.51
C TYR A 112 -4.61 18.25 -3.20
N SER A 113 -3.70 17.51 -2.56
CA SER A 113 -3.07 16.33 -3.15
C SER A 113 -3.58 15.02 -2.57
N LEU A 114 -3.43 13.95 -3.34
CA LEU A 114 -3.75 12.58 -2.94
C LEU A 114 -3.03 12.15 -1.65
N HIS A 115 -1.74 12.47 -1.53
CA HIS A 115 -0.96 12.23 -0.31
C HIS A 115 -1.66 12.83 0.92
N SER A 116 -2.09 14.09 0.84
CA SER A 116 -2.74 14.77 1.97
C SER A 116 -4.07 14.12 2.36
N TRP A 117 -4.83 13.63 1.37
CA TRP A 117 -6.11 12.95 1.60
C TRP A 117 -5.91 11.58 2.25
N ILE A 118 -5.03 10.75 1.70
CA ILE A 118 -4.68 9.44 2.27
C ILE A 118 -4.10 9.62 3.67
N GLY A 119 -3.18 10.58 3.86
CA GLY A 119 -2.53 10.84 5.14
C GLY A 119 -3.51 11.24 6.23
N LEU A 120 -4.39 12.21 5.98
CA LEU A 120 -5.39 12.63 6.98
C LEU A 120 -6.38 11.50 7.29
N SER A 121 -6.90 10.81 6.26
CA SER A 121 -7.76 9.65 6.46
C SER A 121 -7.10 8.56 7.30
N THR A 122 -5.80 8.31 7.08
CA THR A 122 -5.02 7.34 7.87
C THR A 122 -4.96 7.73 9.34
N ILE A 123 -4.64 8.99 9.67
CA ILE A 123 -4.56 9.46 11.07
C ILE A 123 -5.94 9.37 11.75
N CYS A 124 -7.01 9.77 11.06
CA CYS A 124 -8.37 9.68 11.60
C CYS A 124 -8.80 8.22 11.85
N LEU A 125 -8.56 7.32 10.88
CA LEU A 125 -8.88 5.90 11.03
C LEU A 125 -8.03 5.24 12.11
N PHE A 126 -6.76 5.62 12.24
CA PHE A 126 -5.89 5.13 13.31
C PHE A 126 -6.41 5.54 14.69
N GLY A 127 -6.82 6.81 14.87
CA GLY A 127 -7.45 7.28 16.11
C GLY A 127 -8.73 6.51 16.43
N LEU A 128 -9.61 6.30 15.44
CA LEU A 128 -10.82 5.50 15.59
C LEU A 128 -10.50 4.04 15.99
N GLN A 129 -9.53 3.43 15.32
CA GLN A 129 -9.08 2.06 15.59
C GLN A 129 -8.54 1.91 17.01
N MET A 130 -7.81 2.93 17.50
CA MET A 130 -7.30 2.98 18.87
C MET A 130 -8.45 3.11 19.89
N LEU A 131 -9.43 3.98 19.65
CA LEU A 131 -10.61 4.13 20.53
C LEU A 131 -11.40 2.82 20.63
N VAL A 132 -11.69 2.18 19.49
CA VAL A 132 -12.37 0.86 19.45
C VAL A 132 -11.53 -0.20 20.17
N GLY A 133 -10.20 -0.19 19.97
CA GLY A 133 -9.28 -1.10 20.62
C GLY A 133 -9.28 -0.96 22.15
N ILE A 134 -9.22 0.27 22.67
CA ILE A 134 -9.27 0.56 24.11
C ILE A 134 -10.61 0.10 24.70
N ALA A 135 -11.72 0.53 24.11
CA ALA A 135 -13.06 0.21 24.60
C ALA A 135 -13.32 -1.30 24.64
N THR A 136 -12.82 -2.03 23.64
CA THR A 136 -13.04 -3.48 23.48
C THR A 136 -12.07 -4.32 24.33
N PHE A 137 -10.78 -4.01 24.33
CA PHE A 137 -9.74 -4.91 24.85
C PHE A 137 -9.07 -4.46 26.15
N LEU A 138 -9.34 -3.24 26.62
CA LEU A 138 -8.73 -2.66 27.81
C LEU A 138 -9.76 -2.20 28.85
N PHE A 139 -10.47 -1.10 28.61
CA PHE A 139 -11.44 -0.52 29.55
C PHE A 139 -12.55 0.25 28.80
N PRO A 140 -13.85 0.06 29.14
CA PRO A 140 -14.39 -0.81 30.20
C PRO A 140 -14.16 -2.31 29.96
N GLY A 141 -13.78 -2.68 28.71
CA GLY A 141 -13.51 -4.05 28.32
C GLY A 141 -14.81 -4.78 27.97
N ALA A 142 -14.92 -5.22 26.72
CA ALA A 142 -16.10 -5.95 26.27
C ALA A 142 -16.11 -7.40 26.80
N GLU A 143 -17.29 -8.04 26.77
CA GLU A 143 -17.44 -9.47 27.06
C GLU A 143 -16.50 -10.34 26.19
N SER A 144 -16.17 -11.56 26.65
CA SER A 144 -15.30 -12.48 25.90
C SER A 144 -15.80 -12.73 24.47
N THR A 145 -17.10 -12.97 24.31
CA THR A 145 -17.76 -13.20 23.02
C THR A 145 -17.58 -12.03 22.05
N THR A 146 -17.75 -10.80 22.54
CA THR A 146 -17.58 -9.58 21.74
C THR A 146 -16.11 -9.36 21.37
N ARG A 147 -15.17 -9.58 22.30
CA ARG A 147 -13.73 -9.49 22.02
C ARG A 147 -13.28 -10.50 20.97
N GLU A 148 -13.76 -11.74 21.05
CA GLU A 148 -13.47 -12.78 20.06
C GLU A 148 -14.00 -12.43 18.68
N ARG A 149 -15.19 -11.81 18.60
CA ARG A 149 -15.78 -11.34 17.33
C ARG A 149 -15.05 -10.14 16.73
N ILE A 150 -14.61 -9.19 17.55
CA ILE A 150 -13.97 -7.95 17.09
C ILE A 150 -12.48 -8.15 16.79
N ALA A 151 -11.79 -9.08 17.48
CA ALA A 151 -10.34 -9.26 17.33
C ALA A 151 -9.87 -9.45 15.88
N PRO A 152 -10.50 -10.27 15.01
CA PRO A 152 -10.09 -10.39 13.62
C PRO A 152 -10.23 -9.09 12.83
N TRP A 153 -11.29 -8.32 13.08
CA TRP A 153 -11.49 -7.01 12.45
C TRP A 153 -10.48 -5.98 12.94
N HIS A 154 -10.15 -6.02 14.24
CA HIS A 154 -9.13 -5.15 14.80
C HIS A 154 -7.76 -5.42 14.15
N VAL A 155 -7.38 -6.70 13.96
CA VAL A 155 -6.15 -7.05 13.25
C VAL A 155 -6.22 -6.63 11.79
N PHE A 156 -7.32 -6.95 11.09
CA PHE A 156 -7.50 -6.63 9.67
C PHE A 156 -7.40 -5.12 9.41
N PHE A 157 -8.21 -4.30 10.09
CA PHE A 157 -8.17 -2.85 9.93
C PHE A 157 -6.86 -2.25 10.42
N GLY A 158 -6.22 -2.84 11.44
CA GLY A 158 -4.87 -2.44 11.85
C GLY A 158 -3.85 -2.58 10.72
N VAL A 159 -3.85 -3.71 10.02
CA VAL A 159 -2.97 -3.94 8.85
C VAL A 159 -3.33 -3.02 7.68
N VAL A 160 -4.62 -2.78 7.42
CA VAL A 160 -5.06 -1.84 6.37
C VAL A 160 -4.59 -0.42 6.66
N ILE A 161 -4.84 0.08 7.87
CA ILE A 161 -4.44 1.45 8.29
C ILE A 161 -2.92 1.59 8.24
N PHE A 162 -2.18 0.58 8.70
CA PHE A 162 -0.73 0.60 8.61
C PHE A 162 -0.24 0.59 7.15
N SER A 163 -0.87 -0.20 6.27
CA SER A 163 -0.58 -0.18 4.82
C SER A 163 -0.89 1.17 4.17
N MET A 164 -1.95 1.86 4.62
CA MET A 164 -2.26 3.23 4.21
C MET A 164 -1.19 4.23 4.71
N ALA A 165 -0.63 4.03 5.91
CA ALA A 165 0.48 4.85 6.40
C ALA A 165 1.74 4.69 5.55
N ILE A 166 2.09 3.46 5.16
CA ILE A 166 3.18 3.18 4.22
C ILE A 166 2.91 3.85 2.88
N LEU A 167 1.72 3.66 2.31
CA LEU A 167 1.32 4.30 1.05
C LEU A 167 1.39 5.85 1.13
N SER A 168 0.93 6.43 2.23
CA SER A 168 1.02 7.87 2.50
C SER A 168 2.48 8.32 2.56
N ALA A 169 3.38 7.55 3.16
CA ALA A 169 4.80 7.89 3.15
C ALA A 169 5.41 7.83 1.74
N GLU A 170 5.10 6.79 0.95
CA GLU A 170 5.61 6.65 -0.42
C GLU A 170 5.16 7.80 -1.33
N THR A 171 3.86 8.16 -1.26
CA THR A 171 3.32 9.32 -1.99
C THR A 171 3.95 10.63 -1.51
N GLY A 172 4.14 10.83 -0.20
CA GLY A 172 4.76 12.04 0.35
C GLY A 172 6.26 12.18 0.02
N LEU A 173 7.02 11.08 0.02
CA LEU A 173 8.40 11.07 -0.45
C LEU A 173 8.47 11.38 -1.95
N THR A 174 7.53 10.87 -2.74
CA THR A 174 7.40 11.19 -4.16
C THR A 174 7.11 12.68 -4.38
N GLU A 175 6.14 13.26 -3.66
CA GLU A 175 5.90 14.71 -3.73
C GLU A 175 7.16 15.49 -3.38
N LYS A 176 7.84 15.09 -2.29
CA LYS A 176 9.04 15.79 -1.82
C LYS A 176 10.17 15.75 -2.84
N PHE A 177 10.38 14.60 -3.47
CA PHE A 177 11.36 14.42 -4.54
C PHE A 177 11.12 15.41 -5.68
N ILE A 178 9.87 15.55 -6.13
CA ILE A 178 9.48 16.47 -7.21
C ILE A 178 9.58 17.93 -6.78
N PHE A 179 9.09 18.28 -5.59
CA PHE A 179 9.16 19.65 -5.05
C PHE A 179 10.60 20.15 -4.93
N GLN A 180 11.52 19.27 -4.55
CA GLN A 180 12.93 19.57 -4.44
C GLN A 180 13.66 19.54 -5.79
N LYS A 181 12.96 19.18 -6.87
CA LYS A 181 13.53 18.99 -8.22
C LYS A 181 14.72 18.03 -8.18
N LEU A 182 14.64 16.99 -7.34
CA LEU A 182 15.65 15.95 -7.31
C LEU A 182 15.66 15.24 -8.67
N GLN A 183 16.86 14.86 -9.10
CA GLN A 183 17.07 14.17 -10.36
C GLN A 183 18.00 12.99 -10.08
N LYS A 184 19.25 13.09 -10.53
CA LYS A 184 20.34 12.16 -10.24
C LYS A 184 21.24 12.75 -9.16
N GLY A 185 21.64 11.95 -8.20
CA GLY A 185 22.58 12.36 -7.16
C GLY A 185 22.34 11.67 -5.83
N HIS A 186 23.25 11.91 -4.88
CA HIS A 186 23.24 11.25 -3.57
C HIS A 186 21.95 11.52 -2.78
N GLU A 187 21.39 12.73 -2.83
CA GLU A 187 20.11 13.05 -2.15
C GLU A 187 18.92 12.32 -2.79
N ALA A 188 18.87 12.23 -4.12
CA ALA A 188 17.82 11.50 -4.84
C ALA A 188 17.84 10.00 -4.48
N LEU A 189 19.03 9.38 -4.50
CA LEU A 189 19.21 7.99 -4.08
C LEU A 189 18.81 7.81 -2.63
N MET A 190 19.19 8.73 -1.74
CA MET A 190 18.84 8.68 -0.32
C MET A 190 17.33 8.64 -0.10
N VAL A 191 16.58 9.54 -0.75
CA VAL A 191 15.11 9.58 -0.64
C VAL A 191 14.48 8.28 -1.15
N ASN A 192 14.95 7.75 -2.28
CA ASN A 192 14.44 6.48 -2.81
C ASN A 192 14.78 5.29 -1.89
N PHE A 193 15.98 5.22 -1.32
CA PHE A 193 16.34 4.17 -0.37
C PHE A 193 15.52 4.24 0.91
N ILE A 194 15.23 5.44 1.42
CA ILE A 194 14.31 5.61 2.55
C ILE A 194 12.94 5.03 2.20
N GLY A 195 12.37 5.36 1.02
CA GLY A 195 11.10 4.78 0.56
C GLY A 195 11.13 3.26 0.45
N LEU A 196 12.14 2.69 -0.21
CA LEU A 196 12.29 1.22 -0.31
C LEU A 196 12.35 0.54 1.06
N LEU A 197 13.09 1.12 2.00
CA LEU A 197 13.19 0.57 3.35
C LEU A 197 11.87 0.70 4.13
N VAL A 198 11.15 1.81 3.98
CA VAL A 198 9.82 2.02 4.58
C VAL A 198 8.82 1.01 4.01
N LEU A 199 8.77 0.83 2.69
CA LEU A 199 7.93 -0.18 2.05
C LEU A 199 8.28 -1.60 2.53
N LEU A 200 9.57 -1.95 2.58
CA LEU A 200 10.02 -3.25 3.05
C LEU A 200 9.67 -3.49 4.52
N PHE A 201 9.87 -2.49 5.39
CA PHE A 201 9.43 -2.52 6.78
C PHE A 201 7.92 -2.73 6.87
N GLY A 202 7.15 -2.01 6.05
CA GLY A 202 5.72 -2.19 5.88
C GLY A 202 5.30 -3.63 5.61
N ILE A 203 5.93 -4.24 4.60
CA ILE A 203 5.68 -5.64 4.20
C ILE A 203 6.06 -6.60 5.35
N VAL A 204 7.24 -6.44 5.95
CA VAL A 204 7.72 -7.32 7.04
C VAL A 204 6.82 -7.24 8.27
N VAL A 205 6.41 -6.04 8.67
CA VAL A 205 5.48 -5.83 9.80
C VAL A 205 4.12 -6.41 9.46
N GLY A 206 3.56 -6.14 8.28
CA GLY A 206 2.28 -6.70 7.85
C GLY A 206 2.29 -8.23 7.83
N LEU A 207 3.36 -8.82 7.28
CA LEU A 207 3.60 -10.26 7.30
C LEU A 207 3.69 -10.78 8.73
N THR A 208 4.50 -10.15 9.58
CA THR A 208 4.70 -10.57 10.96
C THR A 208 3.40 -10.46 11.74
N ALA A 209 2.66 -9.37 11.61
CA ALA A 209 1.36 -9.13 12.21
C ALA A 209 0.31 -10.15 11.76
N CYS A 210 0.42 -10.69 10.55
CA CYS A 210 -0.43 -11.76 10.03
C CYS A 210 0.08 -13.18 10.38
N TYR A 211 1.39 -13.33 10.61
CA TYR A 211 2.05 -14.61 10.90
C TYR A 211 1.73 -15.08 12.32
N ASN A 212 1.18 -16.28 12.48
CA ASN A 212 0.80 -16.91 13.76
C ASN A 212 -0.31 -16.26 14.61
N SER A 213 -0.81 -15.07 14.29
CA SER A 213 -2.00 -14.52 14.96
C SER A 213 -3.19 -14.68 14.07
N GLN A 214 -4.11 -15.53 14.50
CA GLN A 214 -5.50 -15.48 14.08
C GLN A 214 -5.78 -15.54 12.59
N ILE A 215 -4.86 -15.59 11.62
CA ILE A 215 -5.18 -15.93 10.24
C ILE A 215 -5.31 -17.45 10.11
N SER A 216 -4.51 -18.23 10.83
CA SER A 216 -4.80 -19.66 10.99
C SER A 216 -6.09 -19.90 11.79
N GLN A 217 -6.46 -19.04 12.74
CA GLN A 217 -7.77 -19.12 13.43
C GLN A 217 -8.89 -18.37 12.71
N LEU A 218 -8.63 -17.45 11.78
CA LEU A 218 -9.61 -16.73 10.96
C LEU A 218 -9.88 -17.62 9.78
N LEU A 219 -8.85 -18.12 9.08
CA LEU A 219 -8.95 -19.26 8.18
C LEU A 219 -9.51 -20.48 8.89
N ALA A 220 -9.15 -20.85 10.13
CA ALA A 220 -9.80 -21.98 10.81
C ALA A 220 -11.19 -21.65 11.38
N PHE A 221 -11.53 -20.43 11.77
CA PHE A 221 -12.92 -20.01 12.09
C PHE A 221 -13.78 -19.98 10.83
N VAL A 222 -13.16 -19.67 9.70
CA VAL A 222 -13.71 -19.63 8.35
C VAL A 222 -13.78 -21.04 7.72
N MET A 223 -12.87 -21.96 8.07
CA MET A 223 -12.74 -23.33 7.55
C MET A 223 -13.31 -24.41 8.49
N ALA A 224 -13.33 -24.19 9.80
CA ALA A 224 -14.02 -25.03 10.79
C ALA A 224 -15.51 -24.73 10.68
N GLY A 225 -16.12 -25.34 9.68
CA GLY A 225 -17.44 -25.01 9.17
C GLY A 225 -18.62 -25.38 10.06
N GLU A 226 -18.55 -25.33 11.40
CA GLU A 226 -19.60 -25.96 12.21
C GLU A 226 -20.40 -25.08 13.18
N ARG A 227 -20.04 -23.84 13.58
CA ARG A 227 -20.75 -23.21 14.73
C ARG A 227 -21.04 -21.70 14.79
N SER A 228 -20.95 -20.93 13.70
CA SER A 228 -21.32 -19.49 13.75
C SER A 228 -22.43 -19.09 12.77
N SER A 229 -23.50 -18.48 13.31
CA SER A 229 -24.70 -18.01 12.61
C SER A 229 -24.49 -16.74 11.76
N TYR A 230 -23.28 -16.18 11.71
CA TYR A 230 -23.00 -14.94 11.01
C TYR A 230 -21.96 -15.16 9.90
N ARG A 231 -22.40 -15.71 8.76
CA ARG A 231 -21.58 -15.83 7.54
C ARG A 231 -21.72 -14.55 6.72
N MET A 232 -20.72 -13.68 6.75
CA MET A 232 -20.59 -12.66 5.69
C MET A 232 -20.14 -13.37 4.41
N SER A 233 -21.02 -13.43 3.42
CA SER A 233 -20.70 -13.88 2.07
C SER A 233 -19.62 -12.97 1.47
N ALA A 234 -18.70 -13.51 0.66
CA ALA A 234 -17.78 -12.68 -0.13
C ALA A 234 -18.51 -11.87 -1.22
N PHE A 235 -19.79 -12.18 -1.47
CA PHE A 235 -20.59 -11.61 -2.55
C PHE A 235 -20.74 -10.06 -2.52
N PRO A 236 -21.05 -9.41 -1.39
CA PRO A 236 -21.11 -7.94 -1.36
C PRO A 236 -19.75 -7.29 -1.66
N VAL A 237 -18.66 -7.95 -1.24
CA VAL A 237 -17.28 -7.49 -1.45
C VAL A 237 -16.89 -7.63 -2.92
N THR A 238 -17.28 -8.72 -3.58
CA THR A 238 -17.05 -8.88 -5.02
C THR A 238 -17.88 -7.88 -5.84
N ILE A 239 -19.14 -7.63 -5.47
CA ILE A 239 -19.96 -6.58 -6.11
C ILE A 239 -19.29 -5.21 -5.98
N LEU A 240 -18.87 -4.85 -4.76
CA LEU A 240 -18.14 -3.60 -4.53
C LEU A 240 -16.88 -3.53 -5.39
N GLY A 241 -16.11 -4.63 -5.48
CA GLY A 241 -14.94 -4.74 -6.35
C GLY A 241 -15.26 -4.39 -7.81
N HIS A 242 -16.29 -5.00 -8.38
CA HIS A 242 -16.69 -4.74 -9.77
C HIS A 242 -17.17 -3.30 -9.98
N LEU A 243 -17.94 -2.73 -9.03
CA LEU A 243 -18.38 -1.33 -9.11
C LEU A 243 -17.19 -0.35 -9.06
N LEU A 244 -16.18 -0.64 -8.24
CA LEU A 244 -14.95 0.13 -8.18
C LEU A 244 -14.17 0.03 -9.48
N VAL A 245 -14.06 -1.15 -10.08
CA VAL A 245 -13.43 -1.33 -11.40
C VAL A 245 -14.09 -0.46 -12.48
N VAL A 246 -15.42 -0.45 -12.53
CA VAL A 246 -16.17 0.40 -13.47
C VAL A 246 -15.89 1.88 -13.20
N SER A 247 -15.88 2.29 -11.94
CA SER A 247 -15.65 3.68 -11.53
C SER A 247 -14.22 4.15 -11.86
N ILE A 248 -13.20 3.35 -11.51
CA ILE A 248 -11.79 3.61 -11.80
C ILE A 248 -11.58 3.72 -13.30
N THR A 249 -12.07 2.75 -14.08
CA THR A 249 -11.90 2.72 -15.53
C THR A 249 -12.58 3.93 -16.19
N THR A 250 -13.78 4.28 -15.74
CA THR A 250 -14.53 5.43 -16.28
C THR A 250 -13.78 6.73 -16.00
N LEU A 251 -13.37 6.98 -14.75
CA LEU A 251 -12.66 8.21 -14.41
C LEU A 251 -11.29 8.29 -15.05
N LEU A 252 -10.57 7.16 -15.17
CA LEU A 252 -9.30 7.08 -15.90
C LEU A 252 -9.48 7.47 -17.37
N LEU A 253 -10.51 6.94 -18.04
CA LEU A 253 -10.81 7.30 -19.43
C LEU A 253 -11.24 8.76 -19.56
N VAL A 254 -12.05 9.28 -18.65
CA VAL A 254 -12.41 10.71 -18.62
C VAL A 254 -11.16 11.57 -18.46
N TRP A 255 -10.30 11.25 -17.51
CA TRP A 255 -9.04 11.96 -17.29
C TRP A 255 -8.18 11.97 -18.56
N LEU A 256 -7.96 10.81 -19.18
CA LEU A 256 -7.06 10.70 -20.31
C LEU A 256 -7.64 11.28 -21.61
N LEU A 257 -8.91 11.00 -21.92
CA LEU A 257 -9.55 11.40 -23.19
C LEU A 257 -10.08 12.83 -23.16
N LYS A 258 -10.59 13.31 -22.02
CA LYS A 258 -11.19 14.65 -21.92
C LYS A 258 -10.25 15.70 -21.34
N LEU A 259 -9.32 15.32 -20.46
CA LEU A 259 -8.46 16.28 -19.75
C LEU A 259 -6.98 16.22 -20.16
N ARG A 260 -6.56 15.22 -20.95
CA ARG A 260 -5.15 14.96 -21.27
C ARG A 260 -4.86 14.68 -22.75
N GLU A 261 -5.65 15.20 -23.69
CA GLU A 261 -5.38 15.09 -25.14
C GLU A 261 -5.48 13.68 -25.74
N GLY A 262 -5.91 12.69 -24.95
CA GLY A 262 -5.99 11.28 -25.35
C GLY A 262 -4.66 10.54 -25.28
N PHE A 263 -4.59 9.35 -25.88
CA PHE A 263 -3.41 8.48 -25.85
C PHE A 263 -3.14 7.88 -27.23
N ALA A 264 -1.87 7.68 -27.57
CA ALA A 264 -1.45 7.11 -28.86
C ALA A 264 -0.03 6.54 -28.75
N PHE A 265 0.25 5.42 -29.41
CA PHE A 265 1.60 4.83 -29.42
C PHE A 265 2.61 5.66 -30.21
N THR A 266 2.13 6.49 -31.14
CA THR A 266 2.93 7.41 -31.94
C THR A 266 2.15 8.73 -32.06
N SER A 267 2.81 9.84 -31.79
CA SER A 267 2.19 11.18 -31.82
C SER A 267 3.29 12.24 -31.89
N GLU A 268 3.00 13.38 -32.51
CA GLU A 268 3.82 14.58 -32.39
C GLU A 268 3.72 15.15 -30.97
N MET A 269 2.49 15.18 -30.42
CA MET A 269 2.26 15.51 -29.01
C MET A 269 2.67 14.32 -28.12
N LYS A 270 3.91 14.34 -27.63
CA LYS A 270 4.55 13.24 -26.88
C LYS A 270 3.79 12.84 -25.61
N ILE A 271 3.04 13.77 -25.02
CA ILE A 271 2.18 13.48 -23.86
C ILE A 271 1.17 12.35 -24.13
N LYS A 272 0.69 12.19 -25.37
CA LYS A 272 -0.21 11.08 -25.73
C LYS A 272 0.45 9.71 -25.61
N ILE A 273 1.77 9.65 -25.82
CA ILE A 273 2.56 8.43 -25.62
C ILE A 273 2.67 8.15 -24.12
N PHE A 274 3.00 9.17 -23.32
CA PHE A 274 3.01 9.04 -21.87
C PHE A 274 1.66 8.57 -21.32
N ASN A 275 0.53 9.09 -21.82
CA ASN A 275 -0.81 8.75 -21.33
C ASN A 275 -1.18 7.27 -21.49
N LEU A 276 -0.50 6.52 -22.36
CA LEU A 276 -0.62 5.06 -22.40
C LEU A 276 -0.09 4.41 -21.12
N HIS A 277 0.92 4.99 -20.47
CA HIS A 277 1.49 4.47 -19.24
C HIS A 277 0.44 4.36 -18.11
N PRO A 278 -0.16 5.46 -17.60
CA PRO A 278 -1.16 5.35 -16.55
C PRO A 278 -2.42 4.59 -17.00
N LEU A 279 -2.79 4.63 -18.29
CA LEU A 279 -3.89 3.81 -18.80
C LEU A 279 -3.61 2.32 -18.58
N LEU A 280 -2.49 1.85 -19.12
CA LEU A 280 -2.17 0.43 -19.21
C LEU A 280 -1.72 -0.14 -17.87
N THR A 281 -1.01 0.63 -17.04
CA THR A 281 -0.59 0.17 -15.71
C THR A 281 -1.74 0.12 -14.72
N VAL A 282 -2.68 1.06 -14.74
CA VAL A 282 -3.91 0.99 -13.90
C VAL A 282 -4.79 -0.16 -14.37
N LEU A 283 -5.04 -0.30 -15.68
CA LEU A 283 -5.83 -1.42 -16.18
C LEU A 283 -5.17 -2.77 -15.91
N GLY A 284 -3.85 -2.89 -16.11
CA GLY A 284 -3.12 -4.12 -15.89
C GLY A 284 -2.95 -4.48 -14.41
N PHE A 285 -2.12 -3.70 -13.71
CA PHE A 285 -1.66 -4.04 -12.36
C PHE A 285 -2.72 -3.86 -11.28
N VAL A 286 -3.71 -2.99 -11.51
CA VAL A 286 -4.80 -2.79 -10.56
C VAL A 286 -6.02 -3.56 -11.03
N VAL A 287 -6.66 -3.16 -12.13
CA VAL A 287 -7.98 -3.69 -12.52
C VAL A 287 -7.93 -5.19 -12.84
N PHE A 288 -7.19 -5.59 -13.87
CA PHE A 288 -7.16 -7.00 -14.30
C PHE A 288 -6.52 -7.91 -13.26
N SER A 289 -5.44 -7.47 -12.60
CA SER A 289 -4.83 -8.25 -11.53
C SER A 289 -5.76 -8.41 -10.32
N GLY A 290 -6.49 -7.37 -9.93
CA GLY A 290 -7.45 -7.45 -8.82
C GLY A 290 -8.64 -8.36 -9.15
N GLU A 291 -9.20 -8.25 -10.35
CA GLU A 291 -10.25 -9.15 -10.86
C GLU A 291 -9.77 -10.61 -10.95
N ALA A 292 -8.51 -10.83 -11.33
CA ALA A 292 -7.91 -12.17 -11.31
C ALA A 292 -7.88 -12.77 -9.90
N ILE A 293 -7.57 -11.97 -8.88
CA ILE A 293 -7.59 -12.40 -7.47
C ILE A 293 -9.03 -12.69 -7.02
N LEU A 294 -10.00 -11.85 -7.42
CA LEU A 294 -11.42 -12.01 -7.09
C LEU A 294 -12.08 -13.22 -7.77
N THR A 295 -11.53 -13.71 -8.88
CA THR A 295 -12.11 -14.75 -9.75
C THR A 295 -12.66 -15.95 -8.98
N TYR A 296 -11.90 -16.49 -8.03
CA TYR A 296 -12.30 -17.69 -7.27
C TYR A 296 -13.49 -17.47 -6.31
N LYS A 297 -13.88 -16.22 -6.05
CA LYS A 297 -14.99 -15.83 -5.17
C LYS A 297 -16.13 -15.17 -5.94
N ALA A 298 -15.83 -14.50 -7.05
CA ALA A 298 -16.79 -13.76 -7.86
C ALA A 298 -17.54 -14.66 -8.86
N ILE A 299 -16.87 -15.64 -9.46
CA ILE A 299 -17.42 -16.41 -10.59
C ILE A 299 -17.93 -17.78 -10.12
N PRO A 300 -19.22 -18.11 -10.33
CA PRO A 300 -19.79 -19.39 -9.92
C PRO A 300 -19.49 -20.51 -10.95
N ALA A 301 -18.20 -20.79 -11.21
CA ALA A 301 -17.75 -21.80 -12.17
C ALA A 301 -16.96 -22.95 -11.52
N ALA A 302 -16.75 -24.03 -12.26
CA ALA A 302 -15.91 -25.15 -11.83
C ALA A 302 -14.43 -24.72 -11.69
N ARG A 303 -13.69 -25.33 -10.76
CA ARG A 303 -12.29 -24.95 -10.48
C ARG A 303 -11.35 -24.97 -11.70
N PRO A 304 -11.44 -25.93 -12.64
CA PRO A 304 -10.61 -25.88 -13.85
C PRO A 304 -10.85 -24.59 -14.67
N SER A 305 -12.10 -24.19 -14.85
CA SER A 305 -12.47 -22.94 -15.55
C SER A 305 -11.93 -21.72 -14.80
N LEU A 306 -12.08 -21.69 -13.47
CA LEU A 306 -11.56 -20.58 -12.64
C LEU A 306 -10.04 -20.44 -12.74
N LYS A 307 -9.29 -21.54 -12.81
CA LYS A 307 -7.84 -21.51 -13.04
C LYS A 307 -7.47 -20.85 -14.37
N ILE A 308 -8.19 -21.19 -15.44
CA ILE A 308 -7.96 -20.60 -16.75
C ILE A 308 -8.33 -19.11 -16.75
N ILE A 309 -9.47 -18.73 -16.17
CA ILE A 309 -9.86 -17.32 -16.07
C ILE A 309 -8.84 -16.51 -15.27
N HIS A 310 -8.41 -17.02 -14.11
CA HIS A 310 -7.37 -16.40 -13.28
C HIS A 310 -6.05 -16.22 -14.05
N LEU A 311 -5.62 -17.25 -14.80
CA LEU A 311 -4.45 -17.16 -15.66
C LEU A 311 -4.61 -16.10 -16.75
N VAL A 312 -5.72 -16.12 -17.48
CA VAL A 312 -5.97 -15.21 -18.60
C VAL A 312 -5.99 -13.77 -18.12
N TYR A 313 -6.66 -13.45 -17.01
CA TYR A 313 -6.62 -12.09 -16.46
C TYR A 313 -5.21 -11.67 -16.01
N HIS A 314 -4.44 -12.55 -15.36
CA HIS A 314 -3.05 -12.21 -15.02
C HIS A 314 -2.15 -12.10 -16.25
N LEU A 315 -2.39 -12.85 -17.33
CA LEU A 315 -1.68 -12.71 -18.59
C LEU A 315 -1.99 -11.36 -19.26
N ILE A 316 -3.27 -10.97 -19.30
CA ILE A 316 -3.68 -9.65 -19.78
C ILE A 316 -2.99 -8.57 -18.94
N ALA A 317 -3.03 -8.69 -17.61
CA ALA A 317 -2.36 -7.76 -16.69
C ALA A 317 -0.85 -7.65 -16.92
N LEU A 318 -0.17 -8.76 -17.17
CA LEU A 318 1.26 -8.79 -17.47
C LEU A 318 1.58 -8.09 -18.79
N VAL A 319 0.83 -8.43 -19.86
CA VAL A 319 1.04 -7.83 -21.18
C VAL A 319 0.75 -6.33 -21.17
N THR A 320 -0.37 -5.90 -20.59
CA THR A 320 -0.71 -4.47 -20.50
C THR A 320 0.28 -3.73 -19.62
N GLY A 321 0.71 -4.32 -18.49
CA GLY A 321 1.76 -3.75 -17.64
C GLY A 321 3.09 -3.53 -18.39
N ILE A 322 3.55 -4.54 -19.16
CA ILE A 322 4.75 -4.43 -19.99
C ILE A 322 4.60 -3.32 -21.03
N LEU A 323 3.45 -3.25 -21.72
CA LEU A 323 3.17 -2.20 -22.71
C LEU A 323 3.13 -0.81 -22.06
N GLY A 324 2.57 -0.69 -20.86
CA GLY A 324 2.56 0.56 -20.09
C GLY A 324 3.97 1.02 -19.70
N ILE A 325 4.83 0.10 -19.29
CA ILE A 325 6.25 0.40 -19.01
C ILE A 325 6.98 0.78 -20.31
N TYR A 326 6.80 0.02 -21.38
CA TYR A 326 7.35 0.36 -22.69
C TYR A 326 6.97 1.79 -23.11
N ALA A 327 5.71 2.18 -22.94
CA ALA A 327 5.23 3.50 -23.32
C ALA A 327 5.93 4.65 -22.55
N VAL A 328 6.21 4.49 -21.25
CA VAL A 328 6.94 5.53 -20.49
C VAL A 328 8.42 5.59 -20.85
N PHE A 329 9.06 4.45 -21.12
CA PHE A 329 10.45 4.42 -21.62
C PHE A 329 10.55 5.10 -22.99
N LYS A 330 9.67 4.72 -23.92
CA LYS A 330 9.58 5.36 -25.23
C LYS A 330 9.35 6.88 -25.11
N PHE A 331 8.42 7.29 -24.25
CA PHE A 331 8.18 8.71 -24.01
C PHE A 331 9.45 9.42 -23.52
N HIS A 332 10.14 8.86 -22.52
CA HIS A 332 11.38 9.43 -21.99
C HIS A 332 12.47 9.57 -23.06
N ASP A 333 12.63 8.54 -23.91
CA ASP A 333 13.59 8.56 -25.01
C ASP A 333 13.26 9.67 -26.02
N GLU A 334 11.98 9.81 -26.39
CA GLU A 334 11.51 10.80 -27.37
C GLU A 334 11.56 12.25 -26.87
N ILE A 335 11.62 12.48 -25.56
CA ILE A 335 11.80 13.82 -24.98
C ILE A 335 13.16 14.00 -24.29
N HIS A 336 14.07 13.03 -24.44
CA HIS A 336 15.44 13.04 -23.92
C HIS A 336 15.54 13.28 -22.41
N ILE A 337 14.67 12.66 -21.61
CA ILE A 337 14.77 12.67 -20.14
C ILE A 337 15.24 11.33 -19.61
N SER A 338 15.90 11.35 -18.46
CA SER A 338 16.42 10.13 -17.84
C SER A 338 15.34 9.23 -17.24
N HIS A 339 15.58 7.92 -17.26
CA HIS A 339 14.73 6.91 -16.63
C HIS A 339 15.11 6.65 -15.18
N MET A 340 14.20 5.97 -14.47
CA MET A 340 14.48 5.26 -13.21
C MET A 340 15.03 6.15 -12.08
N ASN A 341 14.56 7.39 -11.95
CA ASN A 341 15.03 8.31 -10.93
C ASN A 341 14.17 8.32 -9.66
N THR A 342 12.91 7.91 -9.74
CA THR A 342 11.94 8.06 -8.64
C THR A 342 11.64 6.73 -7.97
N ILE A 343 11.21 6.80 -6.71
CA ILE A 343 10.74 5.62 -5.97
C ILE A 343 9.56 4.93 -6.67
N HIS A 344 8.67 5.70 -7.30
CA HIS A 344 7.59 5.17 -8.15
C HIS A 344 8.14 4.20 -9.21
N SER A 345 9.17 4.62 -9.96
CA SER A 345 9.78 3.80 -11.01
C SER A 345 10.48 2.56 -10.45
N TRP A 346 11.13 2.65 -9.30
CA TRP A 346 11.82 1.54 -8.64
C TRP A 346 10.84 0.50 -8.11
N ILE A 347 9.76 0.93 -7.45
CA ILE A 347 8.68 0.05 -7.01
C ILE A 347 7.97 -0.55 -8.23
N GLY A 348 7.69 0.23 -9.27
CA GLY A 348 7.01 -0.24 -10.48
C GLY A 348 7.80 -1.33 -11.22
N LEU A 349 9.10 -1.12 -11.44
CA LEU A 349 9.96 -2.10 -12.11
C LEU A 349 10.13 -3.38 -11.26
N SER A 350 10.35 -3.24 -9.95
CA SER A 350 10.43 -4.41 -9.07
C SER A 350 9.11 -5.19 -9.04
N THR A 351 7.96 -4.50 -9.01
CA THR A 351 6.63 -5.11 -9.04
C THR A 351 6.41 -5.94 -10.30
N ILE A 352 6.73 -5.42 -11.50
CA ILE A 352 6.51 -6.19 -12.75
C ILE A 352 7.42 -7.41 -12.85
N CYS A 353 8.66 -7.31 -12.38
CA CYS A 353 9.59 -8.44 -12.36
C CYS A 353 9.09 -9.54 -11.41
N LEU A 354 8.63 -9.17 -10.20
CA LEU A 354 8.05 -10.10 -9.24
C LEU A 354 6.73 -10.69 -9.76
N PHE A 355 5.91 -9.89 -10.43
CA PHE A 355 4.67 -10.36 -11.06
C PHE A 355 4.97 -11.40 -12.15
N GLY A 356 5.94 -11.14 -13.03
CA GLY A 356 6.36 -12.09 -14.06
C GLY A 356 6.88 -13.40 -13.48
N LEU A 357 7.71 -13.33 -12.42
CA LEU A 357 8.18 -14.51 -11.70
C LEU A 357 7.01 -15.30 -11.08
N GLN A 358 6.11 -14.60 -10.41
CA GLN A 358 4.92 -15.17 -9.79
C GLN A 358 3.99 -15.84 -10.82
N PHE A 359 3.85 -15.23 -12.00
CA PHE A 359 3.11 -15.80 -13.12
C PHE A 359 3.73 -17.11 -13.61
N ILE A 360 5.05 -17.14 -13.82
CA ILE A 360 5.78 -18.35 -14.27
C ILE A 360 5.69 -19.47 -13.22
N VAL A 361 5.89 -19.14 -11.95
CA VAL A 361 5.75 -20.11 -10.84
C VAL A 361 4.32 -20.63 -10.76
N GLY A 362 3.33 -19.74 -10.88
CA GLY A 362 1.91 -20.11 -10.87
C GLY A 362 1.53 -21.04 -12.02
N LEU A 363 1.97 -20.70 -13.24
CA LEU A 363 1.74 -21.47 -14.47
C LEU A 363 2.34 -22.88 -14.36
N THR A 364 3.64 -22.96 -14.03
CA THR A 364 4.38 -24.23 -13.99
C THR A 364 3.94 -25.14 -12.83
N THR A 365 3.54 -24.55 -11.70
CA THR A 365 3.11 -25.31 -10.51
C THR A 365 1.66 -25.78 -10.59
N PHE A 366 0.72 -24.90 -10.98
CA PHE A 366 -0.72 -25.16 -10.82
C PHE A 366 -1.46 -25.51 -12.12
N LEU A 367 -0.82 -25.35 -13.27
CA LEU A 367 -1.44 -25.59 -14.58
C LEU A 367 -0.62 -26.54 -15.48
N PHE A 368 0.52 -26.10 -16.02
CA PHE A 368 1.31 -26.90 -16.98
C PHE A 368 2.82 -26.61 -16.85
N PRO A 369 3.70 -27.63 -16.74
CA PRO A 369 3.39 -29.07 -16.75
C PRO A 369 2.61 -29.55 -15.53
N GLY A 370 2.54 -28.73 -14.48
CA GLY A 370 1.82 -29.02 -13.25
C GLY A 370 2.68 -29.84 -12.29
N ALA A 371 2.91 -29.29 -11.09
CA ALA A 371 3.69 -29.97 -10.07
C ALA A 371 2.87 -31.07 -9.36
N GLU A 372 3.58 -31.99 -8.71
CA GLU A 372 2.98 -33.00 -7.84
C GLU A 372 2.10 -32.38 -6.75
N SER A 373 1.09 -33.13 -6.29
CA SER A 373 0.14 -32.65 -5.29
C SER A 373 0.79 -32.15 -3.99
N ALA A 374 1.85 -32.81 -3.52
CA ALA A 374 2.59 -32.39 -2.33
C ALA A 374 3.27 -31.01 -2.53
N THR A 375 3.89 -30.81 -3.70
CA THR A 375 4.55 -29.54 -4.07
C THR A 375 3.52 -28.43 -4.22
N ARG A 376 2.39 -28.68 -4.89
CA ARG A 376 1.29 -27.70 -5.00
C ARG A 376 0.75 -27.29 -3.64
N ALA A 377 0.56 -28.23 -2.72
CA ALA A 377 0.09 -27.93 -1.36
C ALA A 377 1.11 -27.08 -0.57
N ARG A 378 2.41 -27.32 -0.77
CA ARG A 378 3.48 -26.53 -0.12
C ARG A 378 3.61 -25.12 -0.71
N ILE A 379 3.46 -24.96 -2.02
CA ILE A 379 3.65 -23.69 -2.72
C ILE A 379 2.41 -22.80 -2.65
N ALA A 380 1.19 -23.36 -2.58
CA ALA A 380 -0.05 -22.58 -2.61
C ALA A 380 -0.13 -21.43 -1.59
N PRO A 381 0.25 -21.61 -0.29
CA PRO A 381 0.24 -20.50 0.66
C PRO A 381 1.20 -19.38 0.28
N TRP A 382 2.38 -19.72 -0.25
CA TRP A 382 3.38 -18.74 -0.72
C TRP A 382 2.89 -18.03 -1.98
N HIS A 383 2.28 -18.75 -2.91
CA HIS A 383 1.70 -18.15 -4.10
C HIS A 383 0.61 -17.13 -3.72
N ILE A 384 -0.31 -17.47 -2.82
CA ILE A 384 -1.33 -16.53 -2.34
C ILE A 384 -0.67 -15.32 -1.66
N LEU A 385 0.29 -15.56 -0.78
CA LEU A 385 0.96 -14.51 -0.01
C LEU A 385 1.71 -13.52 -0.92
N PHE A 386 2.59 -14.03 -1.79
CA PHE A 386 3.33 -13.19 -2.72
C PHE A 386 2.41 -12.49 -3.72
N GLY A 387 1.33 -13.13 -4.15
CA GLY A 387 0.31 -12.49 -5.00
C GLY A 387 -0.30 -11.25 -4.33
N VAL A 388 -0.66 -11.34 -3.05
CA VAL A 388 -1.19 -10.19 -2.28
C VAL A 388 -0.13 -9.11 -2.08
N ILE A 389 1.12 -9.47 -1.77
CA ILE A 389 2.23 -8.50 -1.62
C ILE A 389 2.47 -7.76 -2.93
N ILE A 390 2.57 -8.49 -4.05
CA ILE A 390 2.78 -7.90 -5.38
C ILE A 390 1.61 -6.98 -5.75
N PHE A 391 0.38 -7.37 -5.44
CA PHE A 391 -0.78 -6.51 -5.67
C PHE A 391 -0.76 -5.24 -4.81
N PHE A 392 -0.34 -5.32 -3.54
CA PHE A 392 -0.12 -4.14 -2.71
C PHE A 392 0.99 -3.24 -3.27
N MET A 393 2.12 -3.81 -3.71
CA MET A 393 3.19 -3.05 -4.35
C MET A 393 2.72 -2.37 -5.64
N ALA A 394 1.87 -3.03 -6.43
CA ALA A 394 1.22 -2.45 -7.59
C ALA A 394 0.33 -1.25 -7.21
N THR A 395 -0.50 -1.37 -6.17
CA THR A 395 -1.29 -0.24 -5.65
C THR A 395 -0.37 0.93 -5.27
N VAL A 396 0.68 0.67 -4.47
CA VAL A 396 1.66 1.70 -4.08
C VAL A 396 2.34 2.34 -5.28
N SER A 397 2.75 1.55 -6.28
CA SER A 397 3.36 2.07 -7.51
C SER A 397 2.39 2.98 -8.27
N VAL A 398 1.13 2.58 -8.43
CA VAL A 398 0.15 3.40 -9.16
C VAL A 398 -0.16 4.70 -8.42
N GLU A 399 -0.36 4.64 -7.10
CA GLU A 399 -0.63 5.83 -6.28
C GLU A 399 0.53 6.82 -6.27
N THR A 400 1.77 6.33 -6.17
CA THR A 400 2.98 7.16 -6.31
C THR A 400 3.11 7.74 -7.72
N GLY A 401 2.76 7.00 -8.77
CA GLY A 401 2.79 7.50 -10.15
C GLY A 401 1.73 8.57 -10.43
N ILE A 402 0.52 8.38 -9.89
CA ILE A 402 -0.54 9.40 -9.90
C ILE A 402 -0.06 10.66 -9.18
N THR A 403 0.54 10.51 -8.00
CA THR A 403 1.09 11.62 -7.22
C THR A 403 2.22 12.34 -7.97
N GLU A 404 3.14 11.60 -8.57
CA GLU A 404 4.23 12.15 -9.39
C GLU A 404 3.67 12.96 -10.57
N LYS A 405 2.68 12.40 -11.28
CA LYS A 405 2.05 13.07 -12.41
C LYS A 405 1.32 14.35 -11.99
N PHE A 406 0.58 14.28 -10.89
CA PHE A 406 -0.10 15.42 -10.29
C PHE A 406 0.88 16.56 -10.00
N MET A 407 2.02 16.22 -9.39
CA MET A 407 3.04 17.19 -9.01
C MET A 407 3.76 17.81 -10.21
N PHE A 408 4.12 17.02 -11.22
CA PHE A 408 4.74 17.54 -12.45
C PHE A 408 3.85 18.51 -13.21
N GLN A 409 2.53 18.35 -13.07
CA GLN A 409 1.55 19.21 -13.75
C GLN A 409 1.21 20.46 -12.93
N HIS A 410 1.80 20.61 -11.74
CA HIS A 410 1.53 21.70 -10.82
C HIS A 410 0.03 21.90 -10.56
N LEU A 411 -0.70 20.78 -10.47
CA LEU A 411 -2.14 20.81 -10.26
C LEU A 411 -2.41 21.34 -8.84
N GLY A 412 -3.01 22.52 -8.77
CA GLY A 412 -3.54 23.08 -7.53
C GLY A 412 -4.95 22.56 -7.25
N LYS A 413 -5.84 23.45 -6.83
CA LYS A 413 -7.26 23.13 -6.60
C LYS A 413 -8.10 23.32 -7.88
N VAL A 414 -7.80 22.54 -8.91
CA VAL A 414 -8.55 22.56 -10.18
C VAL A 414 -9.44 21.31 -10.31
N PRO A 415 -10.53 21.34 -11.09
CA PRO A 415 -11.42 20.18 -11.22
C PRO A 415 -10.70 18.89 -11.62
N GLU A 416 -9.69 18.99 -12.47
CA GLU A 416 -8.85 17.86 -12.84
C GLU A 416 -8.09 17.24 -11.65
N ALA A 417 -7.60 18.07 -10.72
CA ALA A 417 -6.92 17.62 -9.52
C ALA A 417 -7.83 16.73 -8.67
N LEU A 418 -9.12 17.09 -8.57
CA LEU A 418 -10.11 16.28 -7.87
C LEU A 418 -10.31 14.94 -8.57
N VAL A 419 -10.46 14.92 -9.90
CA VAL A 419 -10.61 13.66 -10.66
C VAL A 419 -9.44 12.72 -10.41
N ILE A 420 -8.21 13.23 -10.46
CA ILE A 420 -7.00 12.44 -10.24
C ILE A 420 -6.95 11.90 -8.80
N ASN A 421 -7.24 12.74 -7.80
CA ASN A 421 -7.27 12.29 -6.40
C ASN A 421 -8.38 11.25 -6.16
N PHE A 422 -9.55 11.41 -6.77
CA PHE A 422 -10.63 10.43 -6.68
C PHE A 422 -10.26 9.11 -7.34
N ILE A 423 -9.56 9.11 -8.48
CA ILE A 423 -9.02 7.89 -9.09
C ILE A 423 -8.11 7.16 -8.09
N GLY A 424 -7.18 7.89 -7.46
CA GLY A 424 -6.32 7.34 -6.40
C GLY A 424 -7.13 6.73 -5.25
N LEU A 425 -8.05 7.48 -4.63
CA LEU A 425 -8.87 6.95 -3.54
C LEU A 425 -9.68 5.69 -3.92
N LEU A 426 -10.20 5.63 -5.15
CA LEU A 426 -10.91 4.44 -5.64
C LEU A 426 -9.97 3.26 -5.83
N ILE A 427 -8.74 3.48 -6.31
CA ILE A 427 -7.71 2.46 -6.44
C ILE A 427 -7.31 1.91 -5.08
N LEU A 428 -7.07 2.77 -4.08
CA LEU A 428 -6.84 2.36 -2.70
C LEU A 428 -8.02 1.54 -2.14
N LEU A 429 -9.26 2.01 -2.32
CA LEU A 429 -10.45 1.30 -1.85
C LEU A 429 -10.62 -0.05 -2.54
N PHE A 430 -10.29 -0.15 -3.83
CA PHE A 430 -10.27 -1.41 -4.56
C PHE A 430 -9.18 -2.34 -4.02
N GLY A 431 -7.99 -1.81 -3.72
CA GLY A 431 -6.92 -2.52 -3.02
C GLY A 431 -7.38 -3.17 -1.72
N VAL A 432 -8.05 -2.39 -0.86
CA VAL A 432 -8.63 -2.87 0.40
C VAL A 432 -9.72 -3.91 0.15
N THR A 433 -10.57 -3.71 -0.86
CA THR A 433 -11.66 -4.65 -1.23
C THR A 433 -11.11 -6.00 -1.68
N VAL A 434 -10.07 -6.01 -2.52
CA VAL A 434 -9.38 -7.23 -2.94
C VAL A 434 -8.71 -7.90 -1.73
N GLY A 435 -8.04 -7.14 -0.86
CA GLY A 435 -7.46 -7.67 0.38
C GLY A 435 -8.50 -8.33 1.30
N LEU A 436 -9.63 -7.66 1.55
CA LEU A 436 -10.81 -8.21 2.25
C LEU A 436 -11.28 -9.51 1.60
N SER A 437 -11.39 -9.50 0.27
CA SER A 437 -11.87 -10.66 -0.48
C SER A 437 -11.02 -11.88 -0.19
N VAL A 438 -9.69 -11.77 -0.13
CA VAL A 438 -8.76 -12.89 0.09
C VAL A 438 -8.99 -13.54 1.45
N VAL A 439 -9.34 -12.75 2.47
CA VAL A 439 -9.56 -13.21 3.85
C VAL A 439 -10.88 -13.98 4.02
N PHE A 440 -11.94 -13.66 3.25
CA PHE A 440 -13.24 -14.32 3.38
C PHE A 440 -13.25 -15.80 2.95
N PRO A 441 -14.12 -16.66 3.52
CA PRO A 441 -14.30 -18.04 3.05
C PRO A 441 -14.63 -18.10 1.56
N LEU A 442 -14.13 -19.14 0.89
CA LEU A 442 -14.78 -19.61 -0.33
C LEU A 442 -16.18 -20.12 0.02
N ARG A 443 -17.21 -19.67 -0.71
CA ARG A 443 -18.56 -20.23 -0.62
C ARG A 443 -18.47 -21.71 -1.03
N ARG A 444 -18.50 -22.62 -0.07
CA ARG A 444 -18.72 -24.05 -0.36
C ARG A 444 -20.17 -24.18 -0.83
N LYS A 445 -20.36 -24.60 -2.08
CA LYS A 445 -21.64 -25.16 -2.54
C LYS A 445 -21.79 -26.54 -1.94
#